data_AF-A0A3B4EJT1-F1
#
_entry.id   AF-A0A3B4EJT1-F1
#
_cell.length_a   1.000
_cell.length_b   1.000
_cell.length_c   1.000
_cell.angle_alpha   90.00
_cell.angle_beta   90.00
_cell.angle_gamma   90.00
#
_symmetry.space_group_name_H-M   'P 1'
#
loop_
_entity.id
_entity.type
_entity.pdbx_description
1 polymer ?
#
loop_
_entity_poly.entity_id
_entity_poly.type
_entity_poly.pdbx_seq_one_letter_code
_entity_poly.pdbx_strand_id
1 'polypeptide(L)'
;MQRCPLQQGLLSRRSQREQAGVFQTSSFKRVLITRQPEMSTTSQKHRDFVAEPMGDKPVTALSGIGEVLGKKLEEQGFDKAFVVLGQFLLLRKDRELFAEWLKDTSGANARQAASCSQCLTEWCDAFL
;
A
#
# COMPACT_ATOMS: atom_id res chain seq x y z
N MET A 1 -69.91 -34.04 -9.71
CA MET A 1 -69.37 -33.40 -8.49
C MET A 1 -68.29 -34.29 -7.89
N GLN A 2 -67.03 -34.08 -8.24
CA GLN A 2 -65.90 -34.81 -7.65
C GLN A 2 -64.74 -33.86 -7.38
N ARG A 3 -64.12 -34.10 -6.23
CA ARG A 3 -63.32 -33.18 -5.40
C ARG A 3 -61.86 -33.09 -5.86
N CYS A 4 -61.24 -31.98 -5.46
CA CYS A 4 -59.86 -31.58 -5.73
C CYS A 4 -58.76 -32.63 -5.39
N PRO A 5 -57.64 -32.64 -6.12
CA PRO A 5 -56.51 -33.51 -5.86
C PRO A 5 -55.51 -32.90 -4.86
N LEU A 6 -55.25 -33.65 -3.80
CA LEU A 6 -54.03 -33.61 -2.99
C LEU A 6 -52.99 -34.51 -3.66
N GLN A 7 -51.80 -34.00 -3.95
CA GLN A 7 -50.51 -34.56 -3.50
C GLN A 7 -49.35 -33.87 -4.22
N GLN A 8 -48.56 -33.14 -3.45
CA GLN A 8 -47.30 -32.58 -3.90
C GLN A 8 -46.18 -33.62 -3.74
N GLY A 9 -45.49 -33.88 -4.85
CA GLY A 9 -44.04 -33.65 -4.93
C GLY A 9 -43.12 -34.64 -4.23
N LEU A 10 -43.13 -35.90 -4.66
CA LEU A 10 -42.05 -36.85 -4.44
C LEU A 10 -40.76 -36.40 -5.17
N LEU A 11 -39.66 -36.46 -4.41
CA LEU A 11 -38.33 -36.99 -4.72
C LEU A 11 -37.74 -36.88 -6.14
N SER A 12 -36.42 -36.74 -6.12
CA SER A 12 -35.46 -37.27 -7.10
C SER A 12 -35.06 -36.32 -8.22
N ARG A 13 -33.98 -35.57 -7.98
CA ARG A 13 -33.08 -35.11 -9.04
C ARG A 13 -31.63 -35.25 -8.59
N ARG A 14 -31.18 -36.49 -8.38
CA ARG A 14 -29.77 -36.84 -8.54
C ARG A 14 -29.56 -37.24 -10.00
N SER A 15 -28.60 -36.55 -10.62
CA SER A 15 -27.58 -37.15 -11.48
C SER A 15 -28.01 -37.67 -12.87
N GLN A 16 -27.72 -36.87 -13.89
CA GLN A 16 -27.27 -37.25 -15.25
C GLN A 16 -26.83 -35.93 -15.93
N ARG A 17 -25.54 -35.62 -16.03
CA ARG A 17 -24.57 -35.96 -17.11
C ARG A 17 -25.05 -35.55 -18.51
N GLU A 18 -24.41 -34.50 -19.05
CA GLU A 18 -23.93 -34.31 -20.43
C GLU A 18 -23.18 -32.95 -20.44
N GLN A 19 -21.84 -32.87 -20.54
CA GLN A 19 -20.99 -32.86 -21.75
C GLN A 19 -21.53 -31.91 -22.84
N ALA A 20 -20.82 -31.00 -23.50
CA ALA A 20 -19.42 -30.58 -23.60
C ALA A 20 -19.46 -29.10 -24.11
N GLY A 21 -18.54 -28.21 -23.74
CA GLY A 21 -17.30 -27.98 -24.48
C GLY A 21 -17.31 -26.62 -25.19
N VAL A 22 -16.52 -25.66 -24.70
CA VAL A 22 -15.95 -24.57 -25.52
C VAL A 22 -14.53 -24.34 -25.04
N PHE A 23 -13.59 -24.64 -25.92
CA PHE A 23 -12.21 -24.19 -25.93
C PHE A 23 -12.12 -22.69 -25.61
N GLN A 24 -11.24 -22.30 -24.69
CA GLN A 24 -10.17 -21.35 -25.02
C GLN A 24 -9.11 -21.26 -23.93
N THR A 25 -7.90 -21.13 -24.42
CA THR A 25 -6.58 -21.10 -23.81
C THR A 25 -6.36 -19.99 -22.78
N SER A 26 -5.45 -20.25 -21.84
CA SER A 26 -4.46 -19.29 -21.29
C SER A 26 -4.96 -17.89 -20.94
N SER A 27 -5.12 -17.59 -19.65
CA SER A 27 -4.39 -16.48 -19.01
C SER A 27 -4.81 -16.35 -17.55
N PHE A 28 -3.78 -16.28 -16.69
CA PHE A 28 -3.75 -15.57 -15.41
C PHE A 28 -4.97 -14.66 -15.15
N LYS A 29 -5.95 -15.13 -14.36
CA LYS A 29 -6.89 -14.23 -13.68
C LYS A 29 -6.25 -13.80 -12.35
N ARG A 30 -5.32 -12.87 -12.52
CA ARG A 30 -4.72 -12.00 -11.51
C ARG A 30 -5.85 -11.44 -10.64
N VAL A 31 -5.75 -11.69 -9.34
CA VAL A 31 -6.60 -11.14 -8.29
C VAL A 31 -6.81 -9.65 -8.56
N LEU A 32 -8.06 -9.25 -8.77
CA LEU A 32 -8.47 -7.85 -8.85
C LEU A 32 -8.41 -7.27 -7.43
N ILE A 33 -7.21 -6.86 -7.01
CA ILE A 33 -7.06 -5.88 -5.95
C ILE A 33 -7.38 -4.54 -6.60
N THR A 34 -8.60 -4.07 -6.38
CA THR A 34 -8.95 -2.65 -6.54
C THR A 34 -8.06 -1.84 -5.60
N ARG A 35 -6.89 -1.39 -6.08
CA ARG A 35 -6.18 -0.27 -5.47
C ARG A 35 -7.06 0.96 -5.70
N GLN A 36 -7.83 1.33 -4.68
CA GLN A 36 -8.41 2.67 -4.65
C GLN A 36 -7.26 3.68 -4.84
N PRO A 37 -7.39 4.67 -5.74
CA PRO A 37 -6.53 5.83 -5.67
C PRO A 37 -6.96 6.58 -4.40
N GLU A 38 -6.27 6.30 -3.29
CA GLU A 38 -6.26 7.17 -2.12
C GLU A 38 -5.81 8.54 -2.63
N MET A 39 -6.78 9.41 -2.93
CA MET A 39 -6.53 10.82 -3.16
C MET A 39 -6.24 11.47 -1.80
N SER A 40 -5.19 11.01 -1.14
CA SER A 40 -4.52 11.81 -0.14
C SER A 40 -3.96 13.00 -0.92
N THR A 41 -4.37 14.22 -0.62
CA THR A 41 -3.75 15.42 -1.19
C THR A 41 -2.31 15.48 -0.70
N THR A 42 -1.43 14.73 -1.36
CA THR A 42 -0.02 14.68 -1.07
C THR A 42 0.54 16.09 -1.26
N SER A 43 1.32 16.54 -0.29
CA SER A 43 1.95 17.87 -0.34
C SER A 43 2.70 18.05 -1.67
N GLN A 44 2.77 19.27 -2.20
CA GLN A 44 3.58 19.57 -3.41
C GLN A 44 5.00 18.99 -3.26
N LYS A 45 5.57 19.12 -2.06
CA LYS A 45 6.86 18.54 -1.67
C LYS A 45 6.95 17.01 -1.87
N HIS A 46 5.88 16.28 -1.59
CA HIS A 46 5.82 14.84 -1.83
C HIS A 46 5.88 14.54 -3.32
N ARG A 47 5.10 15.26 -4.14
CA ARG A 47 5.05 15.08 -5.60
C ARG A 47 6.41 15.34 -6.24
N ASP A 48 7.04 16.44 -5.84
CA ASP A 48 8.36 16.82 -6.33
C ASP A 48 9.44 15.79 -5.92
N PHE A 49 9.26 15.14 -4.76
CA PHE A 49 10.17 14.11 -4.30
C PHE A 49 10.01 12.78 -5.04
N VAL A 50 8.77 12.33 -5.31
CA VAL A 50 8.51 11.06 -6.01
C VAL A 50 8.62 11.17 -7.54
N ALA A 51 8.63 12.38 -8.09
CA ALA A 51 8.79 12.60 -9.54
C ALA A 51 10.22 12.38 -10.04
N GLU A 52 11.22 12.46 -9.16
CA GLU A 52 12.63 12.38 -9.51
C GLU A 52 13.37 11.39 -8.60
N PRO A 53 14.47 10.78 -9.07
CA PRO A 53 15.34 10.01 -8.20
C PRO A 53 15.87 10.87 -7.05
N MET A 54 15.89 10.30 -5.85
CA MET A 54 16.24 10.94 -4.59
C MET A 54 17.61 11.62 -4.58
N GLY A 55 18.62 11.00 -5.21
CA GLY A 55 19.99 11.53 -5.24
C GLY A 55 20.53 11.91 -3.86
N ASP A 56 21.20 13.07 -3.77
CA ASP A 56 21.76 13.63 -2.53
C ASP A 56 20.84 14.65 -1.83
N LYS A 57 19.51 14.54 -2.05
CA LYS A 57 18.52 15.42 -1.40
C LYS A 57 18.63 15.32 0.13
N PRO A 58 18.57 16.45 0.87
CA PRO A 58 18.66 16.44 2.33
C PRO A 58 17.44 15.75 2.95
N VAL A 59 17.55 15.31 4.21
CA VAL A 59 16.44 14.66 4.93
C VAL A 59 15.22 15.59 5.06
N THR A 60 15.46 16.90 5.10
CA THR A 60 14.43 17.94 5.10
C THR A 60 13.62 17.99 3.81
N ALA A 61 14.03 17.31 2.72
CA ALA A 61 13.24 17.21 1.49
C ALA A 61 12.11 16.17 1.59
N LEU A 62 12.14 15.27 2.57
CA LEU A 62 11.09 14.28 2.75
C LEU A 62 9.77 14.91 3.20
N SER A 63 8.66 14.35 2.69
CA SER A 63 7.32 14.69 3.17
C SER A 63 7.19 14.33 4.65
N GLY A 64 6.54 15.19 5.45
CA GLY A 64 6.39 15.00 6.90
C GLY A 64 7.61 15.40 7.74
N ILE A 65 8.80 15.57 7.14
CA ILE A 65 10.00 16.05 7.82
C ILE A 65 10.17 17.55 7.56
N GLY A 66 10.06 18.35 8.63
CA GLY A 66 10.37 19.79 8.62
C GLY A 66 11.78 20.07 9.14
N GLU A 67 12.18 21.34 9.22
CA GLU A 67 13.51 21.75 9.70
C GLU A 67 13.84 21.26 11.12
N VAL A 68 12.86 21.28 12.03
CA VAL A 68 13.05 20.85 13.43
C VAL A 68 13.33 19.35 13.52
N LEU A 69 12.55 18.53 12.80
CA LEU A 69 12.76 17.07 12.77
C LEU A 69 14.00 16.72 11.96
N GLY A 70 14.23 17.44 10.86
CA GLY A 70 15.39 17.28 10.00
C GLY A 70 16.69 17.54 10.75
N LYS A 71 16.76 18.60 11.57
CA LYS A 71 17.95 18.88 12.38
C LYS A 71 18.23 17.79 13.43
N LYS A 72 17.18 17.22 14.04
CA LYS A 72 17.36 16.09 14.97
C LYS A 72 17.85 14.83 14.26
N LEU A 73 17.34 14.56 13.06
CA LEU A 73 17.85 13.49 12.19
C LEU A 73 19.31 13.77 11.77
N GLU A 74 19.57 15.01 11.38
CA GLU A 74 20.84 15.77 11.39
C GLU A 74 21.85 15.22 12.41
N GLU A 75 21.52 15.49 13.67
CA GLU A 75 22.34 15.20 14.86
C GLU A 75 22.52 13.69 15.10
N GLN A 76 21.59 12.86 14.63
CA GLN A 76 21.68 11.39 14.71
C GLN A 76 22.47 10.77 13.53
N GLY A 77 22.92 11.58 12.57
CA GLY A 77 23.65 11.12 11.39
C GLY A 77 22.77 10.74 10.19
N PHE A 78 21.49 11.11 10.22
CA PHE A 78 20.54 10.98 9.10
C PHE A 78 20.44 12.29 8.33
N ASP A 79 21.52 12.69 7.68
CA ASP A 79 21.64 13.97 6.97
C ASP A 79 20.96 13.97 5.59
N LYS A 80 20.99 12.82 4.91
CA LYS A 80 20.42 12.64 3.57
C LYS A 80 19.17 11.78 3.59
N ALA A 81 18.28 12.04 2.64
CA ALA A 81 17.05 11.26 2.48
C ALA A 81 17.34 9.77 2.22
N PHE A 82 18.45 9.43 1.54
CA PHE A 82 18.80 8.04 1.25
C PHE A 82 19.19 7.24 2.49
N VAL A 83 19.71 7.90 3.53
CA VAL A 83 20.04 7.23 4.80
C VAL A 83 18.75 6.80 5.50
N VAL A 84 17.75 7.68 5.52
CA VAL A 84 16.41 7.36 6.06
C VAL A 84 15.70 6.30 5.23
N LEU A 85 15.84 6.34 3.90
CA LEU A 85 15.34 5.27 3.03
C LEU A 85 16.00 3.93 3.37
N GLY A 86 17.33 3.91 3.56
CA GLY A 86 18.05 2.70 3.98
C GLY A 86 17.46 2.09 5.25
N GLN A 87 17.18 2.93 6.25
CA GLN A 87 16.51 2.49 7.47
C GLN A 87 15.10 1.94 7.22
N PHE A 88 14.32 2.58 6.34
CA PHE A 88 13.00 2.09 5.95
C PHE A 88 13.05 0.71 5.25
N LEU A 89 14.09 0.47 4.44
CA LEU A 89 14.31 -0.82 3.78
C LEU A 89 14.73 -1.92 4.76
N LEU A 90 15.53 -1.59 5.79
CA LEU A 90 15.88 -2.52 6.87
C LEU A 90 14.63 -2.98 7.63
N LEU A 91 13.68 -2.06 7.84
CA LEU A 91 12.38 -2.33 8.45
C LEU A 91 11.37 -2.98 7.49
N ARG A 92 11.82 -3.53 6.35
CA ARG A 92 10.96 -4.22 5.35
C ARG A 92 9.82 -3.35 4.82
N LYS A 93 9.98 -2.03 4.82
CA LYS A 93 8.94 -1.05 4.44
C LYS A 93 7.71 -1.08 5.36
N ASP A 94 7.86 -1.56 6.59
CA ASP A 94 6.79 -1.55 7.58
C ASP A 94 6.53 -0.13 8.08
N ARG A 95 5.29 0.35 7.91
CA ARG A 95 4.91 1.73 8.23
C ARG A 95 4.77 1.96 9.73
N GLU A 96 4.38 0.94 10.49
CA GLU A 96 4.19 1.04 11.94
C GLU A 96 5.55 1.07 12.63
N LEU A 97 6.42 0.12 12.30
CA LEU A 97 7.78 0.09 12.84
C LEU A 97 8.58 1.34 12.45
N PHE A 98 8.43 1.81 11.21
CA PHE A 98 9.09 3.05 10.80
C PHE A 98 8.54 4.27 11.54
N ALA A 99 7.24 4.31 11.83
CA ALA A 99 6.65 5.42 12.56
C ALA A 99 7.12 5.46 14.02
N GLU A 100 7.25 4.30 14.67
CA GLU A 100 7.83 4.20 16.01
C GLU A 100 9.31 4.62 16.00
N TRP A 101 10.10 4.11 15.06
CA TRP A 101 11.50 4.50 14.91
C TRP A 101 11.66 6.02 14.67
N LEU A 102 10.84 6.61 13.80
CA LEU A 102 10.91 8.04 13.48
C LEU A 102 10.52 8.89 14.70
N LYS A 103 9.55 8.41 15.49
CA LYS A 103 9.15 9.03 16.75
C LYS A 103 10.26 8.97 17.79
N ASP A 104 10.92 7.83 17.94
CA ASP A 104 11.99 7.67 18.95
C ASP A 104 13.25 8.45 18.56
N THR A 105 13.56 8.51 17.27
CA THR A 105 14.77 9.17 16.74
C THR A 105 14.61 10.69 16.67
N SER A 106 13.48 11.19 16.18
CA SER A 106 13.27 12.62 15.90
C SER A 106 12.17 13.29 16.74
N GLY A 107 11.34 12.50 17.44
CA GLY A 107 10.15 13.01 18.13
C GLY A 107 9.00 13.34 17.17
N ALA A 108 8.96 12.74 15.99
CA ALA A 108 7.91 12.97 15.00
C ALA A 108 6.53 12.52 15.51
N ASN A 109 5.48 13.26 15.12
CA ASN A 109 4.12 12.83 15.39
C ASN A 109 3.64 11.75 14.39
N ALA A 110 2.58 11.02 14.74
CA ALA A 110 2.06 9.93 13.92
C ALA A 110 1.66 10.39 12.50
N ARG A 111 1.17 11.63 12.33
CA ARG A 111 0.78 12.17 11.03
C ARG A 111 2.00 12.43 10.14
N GLN A 112 3.06 13.01 10.69
CA GLN A 112 4.33 13.26 10.02
C GLN A 112 4.98 11.94 9.58
N ALA A 113 5.02 10.96 10.48
CA ALA A 113 5.50 9.62 10.19
C ALA A 113 4.68 8.92 9.10
N ALA A 114 3.35 9.05 9.13
CA ALA A 114 2.48 8.50 8.10
C ALA A 114 2.75 9.15 6.72
N SER A 115 2.90 10.47 6.66
CA SER A 115 3.25 11.17 5.41
C SER A 115 4.65 10.80 4.89
N CYS A 116 5.63 10.64 5.79
CA CYS A 116 6.99 10.25 5.42
C CYS A 116 7.05 8.81 4.89
N SER A 117 6.45 7.86 5.62
CA SER A 117 6.39 6.45 5.21
C SER A 117 5.66 6.26 3.88
N GLN A 118 4.57 7.00 3.65
CA GLN A 118 3.86 6.98 2.37
C GLN A 118 4.73 7.52 1.23
N CYS A 119 5.43 8.63 1.44
CA CYS A 119 6.37 9.20 0.47
C CYS A 119 7.48 8.21 0.09
N LEU A 120 8.10 7.57 1.08
CA LEU A 120 9.13 6.57 0.85
C LEU A 120 8.57 5.32 0.16
N THR A 121 7.36 4.90 0.48
CA THR A 121 6.70 3.75 -0.16
C THR A 121 6.44 4.02 -1.64
N GLU A 122 5.85 5.17 -1.96
CA GLU A 122 5.59 5.57 -3.35
C GLU A 122 6.88 5.75 -4.14
N TRP A 123 7.92 6.33 -3.53
CA TRP A 123 9.23 6.42 -4.15
C TRP A 123 9.84 5.03 -4.43
N CYS A 124 9.73 4.11 -3.46
CA CYS A 124 10.15 2.72 -3.67
C CYS A 124 9.39 2.06 -4.81
N ASP A 125 8.06 2.22 -4.89
CA ASP A 125 7.25 1.62 -5.95
C ASP A 125 7.59 2.19 -7.35
N ALA A 126 8.12 3.42 -7.43
CA ALA A 126 8.48 4.08 -8.67
C ALA A 126 9.91 3.77 -9.17
N PHE A 127 10.87 3.62 -8.26
CA PHE A 127 12.30 3.56 -8.60
C PHE A 127 13.01 2.25 -8.20
N LEU A 128 12.35 1.34 -7.48
CA LEU A 128 12.96 0.15 -6.87
C LEU A 128 12.20 -1.13 -7.24
#